data_AF-A0A7S7AMK6-F1
#
_entry.id   AF-A0A7S7AMK6-F1
#
_cell.length_a   1.000
_cell.length_b   1.000
_cell.length_c   1.000
_cell.angle_alpha   90.00
_cell.angle_beta   90.00
_cell.angle_gamma   90.00
#
_symmetry.space_group_name_H-M   'P 1'
#
loop_
_entity.id
_entity.type
_entity.pdbx_description
1 polymer ?
#
loop_
_entity_poly.entity_id
_entity_poly.type
_entity_poly.pdbx_seq_one_letter_code
_entity_poly.pdbx_strand_id
1 'polypeptide(L)'
;MSKFENMTFENFLISAPEANLIKDLRLDLGLTTAQAAKLAGLNDGALWRKYESGDRKPNQQTWTVFLMASGQHPNFKLNTK
;
A
#
# COMPACT_ATOMS: atom_id res chain seq x y z
N MET A 1 12.01 -2.40 -27.54
CA MET A 1 10.87 -2.18 -26.62
C MET A 1 11.12 -0.89 -25.88
N SER A 2 10.16 0.02 -25.95
CA SER A 2 10.25 1.32 -25.27
C SER A 2 10.11 1.11 -23.77
N LYS A 3 10.94 1.79 -22.98
CA LYS A 3 10.88 1.76 -21.50
C LYS A 3 9.48 2.05 -20.95
N PHE A 4 8.64 2.72 -21.73
CA PHE A 4 7.31 3.18 -21.36
C PHE A 4 6.16 2.25 -21.80
N GLU A 5 6.40 1.23 -22.65
CA GLU A 5 5.33 0.35 -23.17
C GLU A 5 4.54 -0.36 -22.06
N ASN A 6 5.18 -0.64 -20.91
CA ASN A 6 4.55 -1.32 -19.77
C ASN A 6 4.31 -0.41 -18.55
N MET A 7 4.65 0.89 -18.65
CA MET A 7 4.44 1.87 -17.57
C MET A 7 3.07 2.52 -17.68
N THR A 8 2.01 1.71 -17.69
CA THR A 8 0.62 2.19 -17.69
C THR A 8 0.12 2.37 -16.26
N PHE A 9 -0.87 3.25 -16.09
CA PHE A 9 -1.52 3.47 -14.80
C PHE A 9 -2.18 2.20 -14.26
N GLU A 10 -2.73 1.37 -15.15
CA GLU A 10 -3.34 0.08 -14.80
C GLU A 10 -2.32 -0.93 -14.25
N ASN A 11 -1.08 -0.94 -14.77
CA ASN A 11 -0.01 -1.81 -14.27
C ASN A 11 0.63 -1.30 -12.96
N PHE A 12 0.39 -0.04 -12.62
CA PHE A 12 0.87 0.59 -11.40
C PHE A 12 -0.12 0.41 -10.24
N LEU A 13 -1.42 0.46 -10.50
CA LEU A 13 -2.42 0.33 -9.44
C LEU A 13 -2.59 -1.13 -9.00
N ILE A 14 -2.33 -1.37 -7.71
CA ILE A 14 -2.50 -2.68 -7.07
C ILE A 14 -3.76 -2.69 -6.23
N SER A 15 -4.57 -3.74 -6.40
CA SER A 15 -5.72 -4.00 -5.55
C SER A 15 -5.29 -4.46 -4.17
N ALA A 16 -5.91 -3.90 -3.13
CA ALA A 16 -5.67 -4.33 -1.76
C ALA A 16 -6.04 -5.82 -1.57
N PRO A 17 -5.23 -6.59 -0.83
CA PRO A 17 -5.54 -7.96 -0.49
C PRO A 17 -6.63 -8.03 0.59
N GLU A 18 -6.85 -9.22 1.13
CA GLU A 18 -7.76 -9.43 2.26
C GLU A 18 -7.23 -8.82 3.56
N ALA A 19 -8.14 -8.53 4.49
CA ALA A 19 -7.85 -7.77 5.70
C ALA A 19 -6.75 -8.39 6.58
N ASN A 20 -6.71 -9.73 6.66
CA ASN A 20 -5.66 -10.46 7.37
C ASN A 20 -4.28 -10.21 6.76
N LEU A 21 -4.15 -10.26 5.43
CA LEU A 21 -2.89 -10.02 4.73
C LEU A 21 -2.41 -8.58 4.87
N ILE A 22 -3.32 -7.60 4.95
CA ILE A 22 -2.97 -6.20 5.24
C ILE A 22 -2.33 -6.09 6.63
N LYS A 23 -2.91 -6.78 7.63
CA LYS A 23 -2.41 -6.80 8.99
C LYS A 23 -1.06 -7.51 9.10
N ASP A 24 -0.94 -8.68 8.48
CA ASP A 24 0.28 -9.48 8.50
C ASP A 24 1.43 -8.69 7.86
N LEU A 25 1.21 -8.08 6.69
CA LEU A 25 2.22 -7.24 6.05
C LEU A 25 2.66 -6.07 6.92
N ARG A 26 1.72 -5.40 7.61
CA ARG A 26 2.08 -4.31 8.53
C ARG A 26 2.99 -4.82 9.65
N LEU A 27 2.66 -5.98 10.22
CA LEU A 27 3.41 -6.59 11.33
C LEU A 27 4.80 -7.04 10.87
N ASP A 28 4.90 -7.65 9.68
CA ASP A 28 6.17 -8.08 9.07
C ASP A 28 7.12 -6.90 8.82
N LEU A 29 6.55 -5.74 8.49
CA LEU A 29 7.30 -4.49 8.33
C LEU A 29 7.64 -3.79 9.66
N GLY A 30 7.21 -4.33 10.80
CA GLY A 30 7.43 -3.75 12.13
C GLY A 30 6.71 -2.42 12.34
N LEU A 31 5.63 -2.15 11.60
CA LEU A 31 4.95 -0.86 11.62
C LEU A 31 3.80 -0.83 12.64
N THR A 32 3.65 0.30 13.33
CA THR A 32 2.41 0.64 14.03
C THR A 32 1.29 1.00 13.04
N THR A 33 0.04 0.92 13.47
CA THR A 33 -1.12 1.30 12.64
C THR A 33 -1.06 2.76 12.19
N ALA A 34 -0.51 3.65 13.03
CA ALA A 34 -0.34 5.07 12.70
C ALA A 34 0.74 5.29 11.64
N GLN A 35 1.87 4.57 11.71
CA GLN A 35 2.91 4.63 10.68
C GLN A 35 2.40 4.09 9.35
N ALA A 36 1.69 2.96 9.36
CA ALA A 36 1.13 2.39 8.13
C ALA A 36 0.10 3.33 7.48
N ALA A 37 -0.78 3.94 8.27
CA ALA A 37 -1.70 4.98 7.80
C ALA A 37 -0.95 6.15 7.13
N LYS A 38 0.12 6.65 7.77
CA LYS A 38 0.93 7.74 7.23
C LYS A 38 1.61 7.36 5.90
N LEU A 39 2.15 6.15 5.79
CA LEU A 39 2.74 5.65 4.55
C LEU A 39 1.72 5.51 3.41
N ALA A 40 0.45 5.27 3.76
CA ALA A 40 -0.66 5.21 2.81
C ALA A 40 -1.26 6.58 2.45
N GLY A 41 -0.67 7.68 2.96
CA GLY A 41 -1.20 9.03 2.76
C GLY A 41 -2.46 9.34 3.58
N LEU A 42 -2.70 8.60 4.65
CA LEU A 42 -3.86 8.79 5.53
C LEU A 42 -3.46 9.56 6.79
N ASN A 43 -4.39 10.37 7.29
CA ASN A 43 -4.18 11.17 8.50
C ASN A 43 -4.55 10.43 9.79
N ASP A 44 -5.23 9.28 9.69
CA ASP A 44 -5.82 8.59 10.83
C ASP A 44 -5.46 7.10 10.87
N GLY A 45 -4.80 6.68 11.95
CA GLY A 45 -4.49 5.27 12.22
C GLY A 45 -5.72 4.40 12.49
N ALA A 46 -6.86 4.97 12.89
CA ALA A 46 -8.10 4.24 13.06
C ALA A 46 -8.69 3.78 11.73
N LEU A 47 -8.49 4.54 10.65
CA LEU A 47 -8.88 4.11 9.30
C LEU A 47 -8.09 2.88 8.85
N TRP A 48 -6.80 2.83 9.18
CA TRP A 48 -5.98 1.64 8.92
C TRP A 48 -6.47 0.40 9.66
N ARG A 49 -6.88 0.55 10.93
CA ARG A 49 -7.48 -0.55 11.70
C ARG A 49 -8.76 -1.10 11.07
N LYS A 50 -9.57 -0.24 10.44
CA LYS A 50 -10.77 -0.67 9.70
C LYS A 50 -10.44 -1.50 8.47
N TYR A 51 -9.24 -1.29 7.88
CA TYR A 51 -8.76 -2.15 6.80
C TYR A 51 -8.32 -3.52 7.31
N GLU A 52 -7.70 -3.57 8.49
CA GLU A 52 -7.25 -4.81 9.12
C GLU A 52 -8.41 -5.64 9.72
N SER A 53 -9.52 -5.01 10.08
CA SER A 53 -10.73 -5.70 10.54
C SER A 53 -11.63 -6.17 9.39
N GLY A 54 -11.43 -5.66 8.17
CA GLY A 54 -12.31 -5.90 7.03
C GLY A 54 -13.56 -5.02 6.99
N ASP A 55 -13.74 -4.10 7.96
CA ASP A 55 -14.87 -3.15 7.97
C ASP A 55 -14.82 -2.20 6.76
N ARG A 56 -13.63 -1.94 6.24
CA ARG A 56 -13.40 -1.19 5.00
C ARG A 56 -12.30 -1.84 4.20
N LYS A 57 -12.29 -1.59 2.88
CA LYS A 57 -11.18 -1.95 1.99
C LYS A 57 -10.49 -0.67 1.50
N PRO A 58 -9.15 -0.59 1.52
CA PRO A 58 -8.46 0.52 0.87
C PRO A 58 -8.71 0.46 -0.64
N ASN A 59 -8.88 1.63 -1.26
CA ASN A 59 -8.92 1.70 -2.72
C ASN A 59 -7.51 1.41 -3.30
N GLN A 60 -7.46 1.18 -4.61
CA GLN A 60 -6.21 0.84 -5.29
C GLN A 60 -5.13 1.91 -5.11
N GLN A 61 -5.49 3.19 -5.14
CA GLN A 61 -4.55 4.30 -5.01
C GLN A 61 -3.91 4.32 -3.62
N THR A 62 -4.72 4.27 -2.56
CA THR A 62 -4.25 4.24 -1.17
C THR A 62 -3.35 3.03 -0.92
N TRP A 63 -3.74 1.86 -1.43
CA TRP A 63 -2.94 0.65 -1.28
C TRP A 63 -1.61 0.73 -2.03
N THR A 64 -1.65 1.22 -3.28
CA THR A 64 -0.45 1.38 -4.10
C THR A 64 0.54 2.36 -3.47
N VAL A 65 0.05 3.47 -2.91
CA VAL A 65 0.89 4.45 -2.19
C VAL A 65 1.57 3.79 -0.98
N PHE A 66 0.83 3.01 -0.19
CA PHE A 66 1.41 2.25 0.90
C PHE A 66 2.51 1.29 0.42
N LEU A 67 2.26 0.51 -0.64
CA LEU A 67 3.26 -0.43 -1.19
C LEU A 67 4.51 0.29 -1.69
N MET A 68 4.35 1.43 -2.36
CA MET A 68 5.48 2.23 -2.85
C MET A 68 6.31 2.78 -1.68
N ALA A 69 5.64 3.35 -0.67
CA ALA A 69 6.31 3.96 0.49
C ALA A 69 6.97 2.92 1.41
N SER A 70 6.43 1.70 1.48
CA SER A 70 7.00 0.57 2.22
C SER A 70 8.00 -0.27 1.41
N GLY A 71 8.20 0.05 0.13
CA GLY A 71 9.11 -0.69 -0.77
C GLY A 71 8.60 -2.08 -1.18
N GLN A 72 7.31 -2.35 -1.00
CA GLN A 72 6.66 -3.64 -1.27
C GLN A 72 5.94 -3.70 -2.62
N HIS A 73 6.03 -2.64 -3.44
CA HIS A 73 5.38 -2.65 -4.73
C HIS A 73 6.05 -3.68 -5.67
N PRO A 74 5.29 -4.59 -6.31
CA PRO A 74 5.86 -5.71 -7.07
C PRO A 74 6.73 -5.28 -8.25
N ASN A 75 6.31 -4.21 -8.94
CA ASN A 75 6.92 -3.80 -10.22
C ASN A 75 7.77 -2.52 -10.14
N PHE A 76 7.65 -1.74 -9.06
CA PHE A 76 8.22 -0.39 -8.98
C PHE A 76 8.88 -0.19 -7.61
N LYS A 77 9.93 0.64 -7.56
CA LYS A 77 10.58 1.04 -6.31
C LYS A 77 10.81 2.54 -6.33
N LEU A 78 10.58 3.21 -5.20
CA LEU A 78 10.99 4.59 -5.04
C LEU A 78 12.50 4.64 -4.95
N ASN A 79 13.13 5.41 -5.85
CA ASN A 79 14.54 5.71 -5.75
C ASN A 79 14.67 7.07 -5.04
N THR A 80 15.09 7.05 -3.77
CA THR A 80 15.43 8.29 -3.06
C THR A 80 16.74 8.83 -3.64
N LYS A 81 16.76 10.12 -3.97
CA LYS A 81 17.97 10.82 -4.38
C LYS A 81 18.95 10.97 -3.22
#